data_AF-A0A914TU90-F1
#
_entry.id   AF-A0A914TU90-F1
#
_cell.length_a   1.000
_cell.length_b   1.000
_cell.length_c   1.000
_cell.angle_alpha   90.00
_cell.angle_beta   90.00
_cell.angle_gamma   90.00
#
_symmetry.space_group_name_H-M   'P 1'
#
loop_
_entity.id
_entity.type
_entity.pdbx_description
1 polymer ?
#
loop_
_entity_poly.entity_id
_entity_poly.type
_entity_poly.pdbx_seq_one_letter_code
_entity_poly.pdbx_strand_id
1 'polypeptide(L)' 'MVYLHGFMSAGTVSSLRSTSWMKDIIETPRVSAGLRVAVVFKNLVRFELNYVMPLRYTSNDSIAPGIQFGAGLNFL' A
#
# COMPACT_ATOMS: atom_id res chain seq x y z
N MET A 1 -2.43 -11.42 19.09
CA MET A 1 -3.45 -11.96 18.17
C MET A 1 -2.88 -12.00 16.75
N VAL A 2 -3.16 -13.06 15.99
CA VAL A 2 -2.67 -13.23 14.61
C VAL A 2 -3.85 -13.09 13.65
N TYR A 3 -3.67 -12.33 12.58
CA TYR A 3 -4.66 -12.10 11.52
C TYR A 3 -4.05 -12.44 10.18
N LEU A 4 -4.84 -13.07 9.30
CA LEU A 4 -4.50 -13.30 7.90
C LEU A 4 -5.64 -12.74 7.06
N HIS A 5 -5.34 -11.83 6.14
CA HIS A 5 -6.33 -11.27 5.23
C HIS A 5 -5.72 -10.87 3.89
N GLY A 6 -6.54 -10.93 2.84
CA GLY A 6 -6.23 -10.27 1.58
C GLY A 6 -6.46 -8.77 1.70
N PHE A 7 -5.64 -7.97 1.03
CA PHE A 7 -5.82 -6.53 0.94
C PHE A 7 -5.68 -6.05 -0.50
N MET A 8 -6.33 -4.93 -0.79
CA MET A 8 -6.16 -4.16 -2.00
C MET A 8 -6.02 -2.69 -1.61
N SER A 9 -5.00 -2.03 -2.12
CA SER A 9 -4.73 -0.61 -1.90
C SER A 9 -4.65 0.09 -3.24
N ALA A 10 -5.35 1.21 -3.35
CA ALA A 10 -5.31 2.06 -4.53
C ALA A 10 -5.15 3.52 -4.12
N GLY A 11 -4.37 4.28 -4.88
CA GLY A 11 -4.15 5.70 -4.63
C GLY A 11 -3.45 6.39 -5.78
N THR A 12 -3.67 7.70 -5.89
CA THR A 12 -2.98 8.56 -6.87
C THR A 12 -2.40 9.76 -6.13
N VAL A 13 -1.18 10.14 -6.50
CA VAL A 13 -0.60 11.43 -6.12
C VAL A 13 -0.40 12.23 -7.39
N SER A 14 -0.94 13.46 -7.39
CA SER A 14 -0.75 14.44 -8.47
C SER A 14 -0.31 15.79 -7.88
N SER A 15 0.42 16.57 -8.66
CA SER A 15 0.89 17.89 -8.27
C SER A 15 -0.25 18.91 -8.34
N LEU A 16 -0.44 19.68 -7.27
CA LEU A 16 -1.40 20.80 -7.24
C LEU A 16 -1.05 21.92 -8.23
N ARG A 17 0.17 21.95 -8.77
CA ARG A 17 0.59 22.89 -9.81
C ARG A 17 0.15 22.47 -11.21
N SER A 18 -0.38 21.26 -11.38
CA SER A 18 -0.91 20.79 -12.66
C SER A 18 -2.23 21.51 -12.95
N THR A 19 -2.33 22.11 -14.13
CA THR A 19 -3.58 22.69 -14.65
C THR A 19 -4.64 21.62 -14.93
N SER A 20 -4.26 20.34 -15.00
CA SER A 20 -5.14 19.19 -15.26
C SER A 20 -5.15 18.16 -14.13
N TRP A 21 -4.95 18.60 -12.88
CA TRP A 21 -4.81 17.72 -11.71
C TRP A 21 -5.91 16.65 -11.58
N MET A 22 -7.17 16.97 -11.95
CA MET A 22 -8.29 15.99 -11.94
C MET A 22 -8.07 14.84 -12.93
N LYS A 23 -7.63 15.17 -14.14
CA LYS A 23 -7.33 14.19 -15.18
C LYS A 23 -6.18 13.30 -14.75
N ASP A 24 -5.13 13.89 -14.19
CA ASP A 24 -3.96 13.16 -13.70
C ASP A 24 -4.33 12.18 -12.57
N ILE A 25 -5.25 12.57 -11.68
CA ILE A 25 -5.75 11.70 -10.60
C ILE A 25 -6.48 10.46 -11.15
N ILE A 26 -7.33 10.65 -12.17
CA ILE A 26 -8.15 9.60 -12.77
C ILE A 26 -7.30 8.67 -13.66
N GLU A 27 -6.32 9.22 -14.36
CA GLU A 27 -5.53 8.47 -15.34
C GLU A 27 -4.34 7.72 -14.74
N THR A 28 -3.89 8.09 -13.53
CA THR A 28 -2.69 7.48 -12.91
C THR A 28 -2.91 6.83 -11.53
N PRO A 29 -3.97 6.01 -11.32
CA PRO A 29 -4.11 5.25 -10.09
C PRO A 29 -3.04 4.17 -9.98
N ARG A 30 -2.33 4.18 -8.85
CA ARG A 30 -1.48 3.06 -8.43
C ARG A 30 -2.35 2.08 -7.69
N VAL A 31 -2.23 0.81 -8.02
CA VAL A 31 -3.02 -0.26 -7.40
C VAL A 31 -2.08 -1.39 -7.01
N SER A 32 -2.21 -1.87 -5.78
CA SER A 32 -1.52 -3.05 -5.27
C SER A 32 -2.52 -3.96 -4.57
N ALA A 33 -2.30 -5.26 -4.68
CA ALA A 33 -3.07 -6.26 -3.95
C ALA A 33 -2.11 -7.26 -3.32
N GLY A 34 -2.56 -7.96 -2.29
CA GLY A 34 -1.69 -8.88 -1.59
C GLY A 34 -2.34 -9.62 -0.45
N LEU A 35 -1.52 -10.46 0.18
CA LEU A 35 -1.86 -11.14 1.43
C LEU A 35 -1.08 -10.51 2.57
N ARG A 36 -1.74 -10.30 3.70
CA ARG A 36 -1.14 -9.76 4.92
C ARG A 36 -1.32 -10.74 6.06
N VAL A 37 -0.22 -11.04 6.74
CA VAL A 37 -0.23 -11.64 8.07
C VAL A 37 0.13 -10.55 9.08
N ALA A 38 -0.74 -10.30 10.05
CA ALA A 38 -0.49 -9.31 11.10
C ALA A 38 -0.47 -9.98 12.48
N VAL A 39 0.58 -9.75 13.25
CA VAL A 39 0.74 -10.20 14.64
C VAL A 39 0.69 -8.99 15.55
N VAL A 40 -0.34 -8.91 16.38
CA VAL A 40 -0.52 -7.84 17.37
C VAL A 40 -0.07 -8.34 18.74
N PHE A 41 0.91 -7.66 19.33
CA PHE A 41 1.46 -7.91 20.65
C PHE A 41 0.97 -6.86 21.65
N LYS A 42 0.29 -7.31 22.71
CA LYS A 42 -0.24 -6.46 23.81
C LYS A 42 -1.05 -5.24 23.35
N ASN A 43 -1.71 -5.30 22.18
CA ASN A 43 -2.41 -4.17 21.57
C ASN A 43 -1.55 -2.90 21.36
N LEU A 44 -0.23 -3.01 21.47
CA LEU A 44 0.71 -1.89 21.38
C LEU A 44 1.54 -1.97 20.10
N VAL A 45 2.08 -3.16 19.80
CA VAL A 45 2.97 -3.37 18.66
C VAL A 45 2.31 -4.31 17.67
N ARG A 46 2.31 -3.94 16.40
CA ARG A 46 1.86 -4.78 15.30
C ARG A 46 3.02 -5.06 14.36
N PHE A 47 3.30 -6.34 14.15
CA PHE A 47 4.18 -6.83 13.11
C PHE A 47 3.34 -7.26 11.92
N GLU A 48 3.71 -6.85 10.72
CA GLU A 48 3.04 -7.19 9.48
C GLU A 48 4.02 -7.85 8.52
N LEU A 49 3.60 -8.97 7.93
CA LEU A 49 4.26 -9.61 6.80
C LEU A 49 3.30 -9.57 5.62
N ASN A 50 3.65 -8.79 4.61
CA ASN A 50 2.84 -8.55 3.43
C ASN A 50 3.49 -9.23 2.22
N TYR A 51 2.72 -10.00 1.46
CA TYR A 51 3.09 -10.39 0.11
C TYR A 51 2.37 -9.48 -0.88
N VAL A 52 3.10 -8.57 -1.51
CA VAL A 52 2.56 -7.47 -2.31
C VAL A 52 2.78 -7.72 -3.80
N MET A 53 1.70 -7.62 -4.57
CA MET A 53 1.73 -7.62 -6.03
C MET A 53 1.26 -6.26 -6.55
N PRO A 54 2.12 -5.47 -7.22
CA PRO A 54 1.71 -4.24 -7.88
C PRO A 54 0.89 -4.58 -9.12
N LEU A 55 -0.35 -4.09 -9.19
CA LEU A 55 -1.26 -4.29 -10.32
C LEU A 55 -1.18 -3.14 -11.33
N ARG A 56 -0.98 -1.91 -10.85
CA ARG A 56 -0.82 -0.71 -11.68
C ARG A 56 0.17 0.25 -11.03
N TYR A 57 1.09 0.77 -11.82
CA TYR A 57 2.16 1.70 -11.42
C TYR A 57 2.48 2.66 -12.57
N THR A 58 3.13 3.77 -12.24
CA THR A 58 3.55 4.78 -13.21
C THR A 58 5.07 4.68 -13.45
N SER A 59 5.52 5.02 -14.65
CA SER A 59 6.94 5.24 -14.95
C SER A 59 7.50 6.25 -13.94
N ASN A 60 8.59 5.93 -13.24
CA ASN A 60 9.17 6.64 -12.09
C ASN A 60 8.68 6.23 -10.68
N ASP A 61 7.70 5.33 -10.54
CA ASP A 61 7.38 4.77 -9.23
C ASP A 61 8.51 3.81 -8.78
N SER A 62 8.89 3.88 -7.50
CA SER A 62 9.77 2.89 -6.88
C SER A 62 8.96 1.68 -6.46
N ILE A 63 9.01 0.61 -7.25
CA ILE A 63 8.19 -0.59 -7.05
C ILE A 63 8.94 -1.60 -6.17
N ALA A 64 8.29 -2.09 -5.12
CA ALA A 64 8.82 -3.12 -4.23
C ALA A 64 7.87 -4.34 -4.18
N PRO A 65 7.86 -5.20 -5.21
CA PRO A 65 7.02 -6.40 -5.21
C PRO A 65 7.56 -7.46 -4.25
N GLY A 66 6.70 -8.40 -3.85
CA GLY A 66 7.08 -9.55 -3.04
C GLY A 66 6.89 -9.33 -1.53
N ILE A 67 7.79 -9.88 -0.73
CA ILE A 67 7.65 -9.91 0.73
C ILE A 67 8.09 -8.57 1.32
N GLN A 68 7.20 -7.93 2.07
CA GLN A 68 7.47 -6.72 2.84
C GLN A 68 7.19 -6.98 4.32
N PHE A 69 8.12 -6.57 5.18
CA PHE A 69 7.97 -6.65 6.62
C PHE A 69 7.77 -5.25 7.20
N GLY A 70 6.78 -5.10 8.08
CA GLY A 70 6.48 -3.87 8.79
C GLY A 70 6.38 -4.12 10.30
N ALA A 71 6.80 -3.13 11.09
CA ALA A 71 6.59 -3.12 12.53
C ALA A 71 6.17 -1.70 12.93
N GLY A 72 5.06 -1.56 13.66
CA GLY A 72 4.51 -0.25 14.01
C GLY A 72 3.54 -0.29 15.19
N LEU A 73 3.21 0.90 15.70
CA LEU A 73 2.30 1.07 16.85
C LEU A 73 0.84 1.36 16.42
N ASN A 74 0.64 1.85 15.19
CA ASN A 74 -0.66 2.04 14.54
C ASN A 74 -0.45 2.11 13.03
N PHE A 75 -1.19 1.31 12.27
CA PHE A 75 -1.30 1.47 10.82
C PHE A 75 -2.68 2.04 10.54
N LEU A 76 -2.73 3.16 9.81
CA LEU A 76 -3.94 3.79 9.27
C LEU A 76 -4.72 2.81 8.39
#